data_AF-A0A0P0DTN2-F1
#
_entry.id   AF-A0A0P0DTN2-F1
#
_cell.length_a   1.000
_cell.length_b   1.000
_cell.length_c   1.000
_cell.angle_alpha   90.00
_cell.angle_beta   90.00
_cell.angle_gamma   90.00
#
_symmetry.space_group_name_H-M   'P 1'
#
loop_
_entity.id
_entity.type
_entity.pdbx_description
1 polymer ?
#
loop_
_entity_poly.entity_id
_entity_poly.type
_entity_poly.pdbx_seq_one_letter_code
_entity_poly.pdbx_strand_id
1 'polypeptide(L)'
;MSLDHMDTPSEGVVVERLRTEATNWINAVSLQSGRVGRRFRKQHPEQVEVQALEVDLHFFLVAVVRLRRCIERTAKRVTGLDAPLGKRLHAFDGEVPWLLRVRNVSEHIDEYTLDEGRDGTVSRQQVQTWYLDVAEDGGPIWGWLGERLDIEQTEKAALALYRGFLSDCEAWIMTRPDDHSSGAKPTV
;
A
#
# COMPACT_ATOMS: atom_id res chain seq x y z
N MET A 1 -36.57 6.72 -16.75
CA MET A 1 -35.18 7.17 -16.48
C MET A 1 -34.43 5.93 -16.04
N SER A 2 -33.87 5.21 -17.01
CA SER A 2 -33.18 3.94 -16.77
C SER A 2 -31.83 4.27 -16.14
N LEU A 3 -31.60 3.79 -14.92
CA LEU A 3 -30.28 3.82 -14.30
C LEU A 3 -29.34 3.03 -15.21
N ASP A 4 -28.30 3.68 -15.71
CA ASP A 4 -27.19 3.07 -16.43
C ASP A 4 -26.77 1.78 -15.70
N HIS A 5 -26.95 0.64 -16.35
CA HIS A 5 -26.13 -0.53 -16.06
C HIS A 5 -24.71 -0.11 -16.42
N MET A 6 -23.93 0.40 -15.46
CA MET A 6 -22.50 0.50 -15.68
C MET A 6 -21.97 -0.92 -15.82
N ASP A 7 -21.72 -1.33 -17.06
CA ASP A 7 -21.12 -2.62 -17.36
C ASP A 7 -19.86 -2.80 -16.51
N THR A 8 -19.77 -3.95 -15.85
CA THR A 8 -18.61 -4.28 -15.03
C THR A 8 -17.37 -4.28 -15.93
N PRO A 9 -16.29 -3.57 -15.57
CA PRO A 9 -15.10 -3.48 -16.42
C PRO A 9 -14.52 -4.87 -16.67
N SER A 10 -14.07 -5.12 -17.89
CA SER A 10 -13.40 -6.38 -18.24
C SER A 10 -12.14 -6.59 -17.40
N GLU A 11 -11.72 -7.84 -17.23
CA GLU A 11 -10.52 -8.16 -16.44
C GLU A 11 -9.26 -7.45 -16.99
N GLY A 12 -9.18 -7.24 -18.32
CA GLY A 12 -8.06 -6.51 -18.93
C GLY A 12 -8.02 -5.05 -18.49
N VAL A 13 -9.19 -4.40 -18.49
CA VAL A 13 -9.34 -3.02 -17.99
C VAL A 13 -9.05 -2.94 -16.49
N VAL A 14 -9.45 -3.95 -15.71
CA VAL A 14 -9.13 -4.03 -14.27
C VAL A 14 -7.61 -4.12 -14.05
N VAL A 15 -6.92 -5.00 -14.78
CA VAL A 15 -5.45 -5.14 -14.70
C VAL A 15 -4.77 -3.82 -15.05
N GLU A 16 -5.13 -3.18 -16.16
CA GLU A 16 -4.51 -1.93 -16.60
C GLU A 16 -4.70 -0.79 -15.58
N ARG A 17 -5.94 -0.60 -15.11
CA ARG A 17 -6.27 0.43 -14.13
C ARG A 17 -5.53 0.21 -12.80
N LEU A 18 -5.55 -1.02 -12.29
CA LEU A 18 -4.89 -1.33 -11.02
C LEU A 18 -3.36 -1.39 -11.14
N ARG A 19 -2.80 -1.68 -12.32
CA ARG A 19 -1.36 -1.51 -12.59
C ARG A 19 -0.95 -0.04 -12.53
N THR A 20 -1.72 0.84 -13.17
CA THR A 20 -1.47 2.29 -13.12
C THR A 20 -1.56 2.79 -11.69
N GLU A 21 -2.60 2.40 -10.96
CA GLU A 21 -2.79 2.80 -9.57
C GLU A 21 -1.68 2.25 -8.66
N ALA A 22 -1.29 0.98 -8.81
CA ALA A 22 -0.18 0.40 -8.06
C ALA A 22 1.15 1.13 -8.34
N THR A 23 1.38 1.57 -9.59
CA THR A 23 2.54 2.38 -9.97
C THR A 23 2.58 3.71 -9.21
N ASN A 24 1.43 4.38 -9.09
CA ASN A 24 1.32 5.61 -8.32
C ASN A 24 1.65 5.37 -6.83
N TRP A 25 1.12 4.29 -6.25
CA TRP A 25 1.34 4.01 -4.84
C TRP A 25 2.77 3.57 -4.52
N ILE A 26 3.43 2.76 -5.37
CA ILE A 26 4.84 2.41 -5.12
C ILE A 26 5.75 3.65 -5.24
N ASN A 27 5.45 4.56 -6.18
CA ASN A 27 6.18 5.83 -6.28
C ASN A 27 5.97 6.69 -5.03
N ALA A 28 4.75 6.70 -4.46
CA ALA A 28 4.47 7.39 -3.21
C ALA A 28 5.22 6.76 -2.02
N VAL A 29 5.30 5.42 -1.95
CA VAL A 29 6.10 4.71 -0.93
C VAL A 29 7.57 5.15 -1.00
N SER A 30 8.20 5.09 -2.17
CA SER A 30 9.60 5.50 -2.33
C SER A 30 9.83 6.99 -2.08
N LEU A 31 8.91 7.85 -2.50
CA LEU A 31 9.00 9.28 -2.23
C LEU A 31 8.98 9.57 -0.73
N GLN A 32 8.04 8.96 0.01
CA GLN A 32 7.93 9.19 1.45
C GLN A 32 9.06 8.55 2.23
N SER A 33 9.48 7.33 1.90
CA SER A 33 10.68 6.71 2.49
C SER A 33 11.89 7.63 2.37
N GLY A 34 12.15 8.16 1.16
CA GLY A 34 13.24 9.10 0.93
C GLY A 34 13.10 10.41 1.71
N ARG A 35 11.87 10.94 1.85
CA ARG A 35 11.59 12.15 2.64
C ARG A 35 11.82 11.94 4.14
N VAL A 36 11.37 10.80 4.67
CA VAL A 36 11.57 10.37 6.07
C VAL A 36 13.06 10.21 6.33
N GLY A 37 13.78 9.43 5.52
CA GLY A 37 15.21 9.21 5.69
C GLY A 37 16.06 10.48 5.59
N ARG A 38 15.71 11.44 4.72
CA ARG A 38 16.39 12.74 4.66
C ARG A 38 16.19 13.57 5.93
N ARG A 39 14.97 13.61 6.49
CA ARG A 39 14.69 14.37 7.71
C ARG A 39 15.28 13.71 8.95
N PHE A 40 15.22 12.39 9.03
CA PHE A 40 15.79 11.61 10.13
C PHE A 40 17.30 11.87 10.31
N ARG A 41 18.04 11.99 9.20
CA ARG A 41 19.49 12.28 9.25
C ARG A 41 19.84 13.72 9.61
N LYS A 42 18.87 14.61 9.81
CA LYS A 42 19.13 16.01 10.18
C LYS A 42 19.36 16.11 11.70
N GLN A 43 20.54 16.59 12.11
CA GLN A 43 20.95 16.63 13.52
C GLN A 43 20.10 17.54 14.43
N HIS A 44 19.43 18.55 13.88
CA HIS A 44 18.61 19.51 14.63
C HIS A 44 17.34 19.86 13.85
N PRO A 45 16.29 19.04 13.92
CA PRO A 45 15.04 19.35 13.25
C PRO A 45 14.31 20.48 13.98
N GLU A 46 13.81 21.46 13.23
CA GLU A 46 12.87 22.45 13.76
C GLU A 46 11.54 21.76 14.12
N GLN A 47 10.72 22.36 15.00
CA GLN A 47 9.42 21.77 15.37
C GLN A 47 8.52 21.50 14.15
N VAL A 48 8.54 22.39 13.16
CA VAL A 48 7.83 22.22 11.88
C VAL A 48 8.34 20.99 11.11
N GLU A 49 9.61 20.65 11.23
CA GLU A 49 10.19 19.48 10.57
C GLU A 49 9.79 18.18 11.25
N VAL A 50 9.58 18.19 12.58
CA VAL A 50 9.03 17.05 13.32
C VAL A 50 7.57 16.79 12.93
N GLN A 51 6.75 17.85 12.82
CA GLN A 51 5.37 17.73 12.35
C GLN A 51 5.30 17.25 10.89
N ALA A 52 6.15 17.80 10.02
CA ALA A 52 6.22 17.33 8.63
C ALA A 52 6.68 15.87 8.53
N LEU A 53 7.54 15.42 9.43
CA LEU A 53 7.99 14.04 9.52
C LEU A 53 6.86 13.10 9.94
N GLU A 54 6.07 13.46 10.94
CA GLU A 54 4.86 12.73 11.34
C GLU A 54 3.88 12.58 10.17
N VAL A 55 3.60 13.67 9.46
CA VAL A 55 2.74 13.65 8.26
C VAL A 55 3.28 12.70 7.20
N ASP A 56 4.60 12.71 6.96
CA ASP A 56 5.23 11.82 5.98
C ASP A 56 5.17 10.35 6.40
N LEU A 57 5.28 10.04 7.69
CA LEU A 57 5.13 8.69 8.24
C LEU A 57 3.71 8.16 8.07
N HIS A 58 2.69 8.97 8.37
CA HIS A 58 1.29 8.60 8.12
C HIS A 58 1.00 8.44 6.62
N PHE A 59 1.54 9.33 5.77
CA PHE A 59 1.35 9.19 4.32
C PHE A 59 2.08 7.96 3.76
N PHE A 60 3.26 7.64 4.29
CA PHE A 60 3.97 6.40 3.97
C PHE A 60 3.10 5.17 4.28
N LEU A 61 2.54 5.09 5.49
CA LEU A 61 1.60 4.03 5.88
C LEU A 61 0.43 3.92 4.89
N VAL A 62 -0.22 5.05 4.57
CA VAL A 62 -1.34 5.07 3.61
C VAL A 62 -0.90 4.56 2.24
N ALA A 63 0.25 5.00 1.74
CA ALA A 63 0.77 4.57 0.43
C ALA A 63 1.03 3.06 0.38
N VAL A 64 1.65 2.50 1.42
CA VAL A 64 1.92 1.06 1.53
C VAL A 64 0.61 0.25 1.54
N VAL A 65 -0.37 0.69 2.33
CA VAL A 65 -1.69 0.05 2.40
C VAL A 65 -2.42 0.11 1.06
N ARG A 66 -2.36 1.26 0.37
CA ARG A 66 -3.03 1.45 -0.92
C ARG A 66 -2.41 0.59 -2.01
N LEU A 67 -1.08 0.46 -2.05
CA LEU A 67 -0.38 -0.47 -2.93
C LEU A 67 -0.86 -1.91 -2.71
N ARG A 68 -0.82 -2.39 -1.45
CA ARG A 68 -1.29 -3.73 -1.08
C ARG A 68 -2.73 -3.96 -1.53
N ARG A 69 -3.62 -2.99 -1.28
CA ARG A 69 -5.03 -3.06 -1.66
C ARG A 69 -5.23 -3.13 -3.16
N CYS A 70 -4.48 -2.38 -3.97
CA CYS A 70 -4.59 -2.46 -5.43
C CYS A 70 -4.31 -3.88 -5.91
N ILE A 71 -3.25 -4.49 -5.41
CA ILE A 71 -2.84 -5.84 -5.77
C ILE A 71 -3.86 -6.88 -5.28
N GLU A 72 -4.35 -6.73 -4.05
CA GLU A 72 -5.44 -7.57 -3.52
C GLU A 72 -6.72 -7.47 -4.37
N ARG A 73 -7.07 -6.27 -4.84
CA ARG A 73 -8.23 -6.07 -5.72
C ARG A 73 -8.03 -6.70 -7.08
N THR A 74 -6.80 -6.75 -7.63
CA THR A 74 -6.51 -7.48 -8.86
C THR A 74 -6.68 -8.97 -8.63
N ALA A 75 -6.08 -9.52 -7.57
CA ALA A 75 -6.17 -10.95 -7.22
C ALA A 75 -7.63 -11.42 -7.10
N LYS A 76 -8.51 -10.59 -6.55
CA LYS A 76 -9.95 -10.90 -6.36
C LYS A 76 -10.80 -10.78 -7.62
N ARG A 77 -10.33 -10.09 -8.66
CA ARG A 77 -11.14 -9.71 -9.83
C ARG A 77 -10.65 -10.27 -11.16
N VAL A 78 -9.46 -10.87 -11.17
CA VAL A 78 -8.82 -11.34 -12.39
C VAL A 78 -8.54 -12.82 -12.25
N THR A 79 -9.26 -13.62 -13.03
CA THR A 79 -9.16 -15.08 -13.01
C THR A 79 -7.74 -15.51 -13.38
N GLY A 80 -7.17 -16.41 -12.58
CA GLY A 80 -5.79 -16.90 -12.76
C GLY A 80 -4.71 -16.06 -12.09
N LEU A 81 -5.05 -14.89 -11.52
CA LEU A 81 -4.13 -14.07 -10.72
C LEU A 81 -4.33 -14.22 -9.20
N ASP A 82 -5.39 -14.89 -8.75
CA ASP A 82 -5.73 -15.06 -7.34
C ASP A 82 -4.63 -15.79 -6.55
N ALA A 83 -4.20 -16.96 -7.03
CA ALA A 83 -3.18 -17.77 -6.38
C ALA A 83 -1.78 -17.12 -6.39
N PRO A 84 -1.22 -16.66 -7.54
CA PRO A 84 0.11 -16.07 -7.54
C PRO A 84 0.16 -14.75 -6.74
N LEU A 85 -0.82 -13.87 -6.88
CA LEU A 85 -0.86 -12.62 -6.12
C LEU A 85 -1.17 -12.87 -4.63
N GLY A 86 -2.00 -13.86 -4.31
CA GLY A 86 -2.26 -14.27 -2.93
C GLY A 86 -0.98 -14.70 -2.21
N LYS A 87 -0.12 -15.48 -2.87
CA LYS A 87 1.20 -15.85 -2.34
C LYS A 87 2.09 -14.63 -2.07
N ARG A 88 2.10 -13.66 -2.98
CA ARG A 88 2.90 -12.42 -2.82
C ARG A 88 2.39 -11.53 -1.70
N LEU A 89 1.08 -11.37 -1.60
CA LEU A 89 0.44 -10.63 -0.51
C LEU A 89 0.76 -11.27 0.83
N HIS A 90 0.71 -12.60 0.92
CA HIS A 90 1.07 -13.30 2.16
C HIS A 90 2.55 -13.12 2.54
N ALA A 91 3.47 -13.21 1.58
CA ALA A 91 4.88 -12.95 1.82
C ALA A 91 5.12 -11.50 2.29
N PHE A 92 4.46 -10.53 1.64
CA PHE A 92 4.51 -9.13 2.04
C PHE A 92 3.96 -8.91 3.46
N ASP A 93 2.79 -9.47 3.77
CA ASP A 93 2.18 -9.36 5.10
C ASP A 93 3.07 -9.99 6.20
N GLY A 94 3.87 -11.00 5.86
CA GLY A 94 4.87 -11.58 6.76
C GLY A 94 6.05 -10.64 7.07
N GLU A 95 6.44 -9.78 6.12
CA GLU A 95 7.50 -8.78 6.31
C GLU A 95 6.99 -7.55 7.08
N VAL A 96 5.69 -7.24 6.99
CA VAL A 96 5.08 -6.08 7.66
C VAL A 96 3.83 -6.47 8.48
N PRO A 97 3.96 -7.37 9.47
CA PRO A 97 2.82 -7.95 10.18
C PRO A 97 1.99 -6.92 10.95
N TRP A 98 2.60 -5.80 11.34
CA TRP A 98 1.96 -4.69 12.05
C TRP A 98 1.09 -3.81 11.14
N LEU A 99 1.23 -3.88 9.81
CA LEU A 99 0.64 -2.91 8.87
C LEU A 99 -0.87 -2.79 9.03
N LEU A 100 -1.57 -3.91 9.18
CA LEU A 100 -3.02 -3.93 9.30
C LEU A 100 -3.48 -3.24 10.59
N ARG A 101 -2.83 -3.55 11.72
CA ARG A 101 -3.14 -2.96 13.03
C ARG A 101 -2.94 -1.44 12.99
N VAL A 102 -1.76 -1.02 12.54
CA VAL A 102 -1.37 0.39 12.49
C VAL A 102 -2.27 1.18 11.54
N ARG A 103 -2.62 0.62 10.38
CA ARG A 103 -3.62 1.20 9.47
C ARG A 103 -4.98 1.35 10.11
N ASN A 104 -5.47 0.32 10.80
CA ASN A 104 -6.81 0.36 11.40
C ASN A 104 -6.89 1.49 12.43
N VAL A 105 -5.89 1.59 13.31
CA VAL A 105 -5.85 2.69 14.28
C VAL A 105 -5.72 4.05 13.58
N SER A 106 -4.90 4.16 12.54
CA SER A 106 -4.71 5.43 11.82
C SER A 106 -5.98 5.91 11.10
N GLU A 107 -6.81 5.01 10.58
CA GLU A 107 -8.04 5.39 9.88
C GLU A 107 -9.20 5.74 10.82
N HIS A 108 -9.14 5.28 12.06
CA HIS A 108 -10.18 5.46 13.08
C HIS A 108 -9.65 6.27 14.28
N ILE A 109 -8.63 7.11 14.07
CA ILE A 109 -7.91 7.81 15.14
C ILE A 109 -8.81 8.73 15.99
N ASP A 110 -9.87 9.24 15.38
CA ASP A 110 -10.94 10.01 16.00
C ASP A 110 -11.78 9.16 16.97
N GLU A 111 -12.09 7.92 16.62
CA GLU A 111 -12.79 6.96 17.51
C GLU A 111 -11.99 6.73 18.81
N TYR A 112 -10.67 6.57 18.70
CA TYR A 112 -9.77 6.46 19.86
C TYR A 112 -9.70 7.75 20.69
N THR A 113 -9.94 8.90 20.07
CA THR A 113 -9.98 10.20 20.75
C THR A 113 -11.27 10.37 21.55
N LEU A 114 -12.36 9.78 21.07
CA LEU A 114 -13.70 9.83 21.68
C LEU A 114 -14.00 8.64 22.59
N ASP A 115 -13.09 7.67 22.70
CA ASP A 115 -13.29 6.40 23.42
C ASP A 115 -14.49 5.58 22.89
N GLU A 116 -14.77 5.69 21.59
CA GLU A 116 -15.82 4.95 20.88
C GLU A 116 -15.19 3.90 19.95
N GLY A 117 -15.88 2.79 19.64
CA GLY A 117 -15.49 1.86 18.56
C GLY A 117 -14.11 1.18 18.64
N ARG A 118 -13.31 1.45 19.68
CA ARG A 118 -11.87 1.18 19.68
C ARG A 118 -11.49 -0.25 20.06
N ASP A 119 -10.34 -0.67 19.54
CA ASP A 119 -9.61 -1.83 20.07
C ASP A 119 -9.20 -1.55 21.53
N GLY A 120 -9.76 -2.31 22.47
CA GLY A 120 -9.50 -2.18 23.90
C GLY A 120 -8.04 -2.44 24.29
N THR A 121 -7.25 -3.08 23.42
CA THR A 121 -5.82 -3.35 23.64
C THR A 121 -4.92 -2.16 23.29
N VAL A 122 -5.48 -1.13 22.64
CA VAL A 122 -4.76 0.11 22.27
C VAL A 122 -5.23 1.24 23.18
N SER A 123 -4.28 1.79 23.94
CA SER A 123 -4.52 2.95 24.81
C SER A 123 -4.46 4.25 24.01
N ARG A 124 -5.20 5.28 24.47
CA ARG A 124 -5.13 6.63 23.91
C ARG A 124 -3.71 7.20 23.89
N GLN A 125 -2.91 6.91 24.93
CA GLN A 125 -1.52 7.35 24.98
C GLN A 125 -0.70 6.79 23.82
N GLN A 126 -0.85 5.49 23.50
CA GLN A 126 -0.15 4.88 22.37
C GLN A 126 -0.52 5.49 21.02
N VAL A 127 -1.74 6.01 20.88
CA VAL A 127 -2.18 6.72 19.67
C VAL A 127 -1.50 8.08 19.55
N GLN A 128 -1.34 8.80 20.67
CA GLN A 128 -0.81 10.17 20.71
C GLN A 128 0.72 10.25 20.74
N THR A 129 1.41 9.16 21.07
CA THR A 129 2.87 9.15 21.21
C THR A 129 3.51 8.25 20.16
N TRP A 130 4.50 8.79 19.46
CA TRP A 130 5.39 8.06 18.58
C TRP A 130 6.84 8.46 18.84
N TYR A 131 7.78 7.66 18.36
CA TYR A 131 9.21 7.95 18.43
C TYR A 131 9.93 7.50 17.17
N LEU A 132 11.17 7.96 17.02
CA LEU A 132 12.10 7.44 16.01
C LEU A 132 13.25 6.74 16.68
N ASP A 133 13.69 5.66 16.06
CA ASP A 133 14.85 4.88 16.44
C ASP A 133 15.67 4.56 15.18
N VAL A 134 16.81 3.93 15.35
CA VAL A 134 17.75 3.60 14.27
C VAL A 134 17.77 2.09 14.10
N ALA A 135 17.60 1.61 12.87
CA ALA A 135 17.82 0.22 12.50
C ALA A 135 19.33 -0.12 12.50
N GLU A 136 19.67 -1.41 12.47
CA GLU A 136 21.08 -1.85 12.45
C GLU A 136 21.87 -1.29 11.25
N ASP A 137 21.19 -1.07 10.12
CA ASP A 137 21.77 -0.49 8.90
C ASP A 137 21.77 1.05 8.89
N GLY A 138 21.30 1.69 9.97
CA GLY A 138 21.21 3.14 10.07
C GLY A 138 19.89 3.74 9.56
N GLY A 139 18.96 2.91 9.07
CA GLY A 139 17.64 3.35 8.60
C GLY A 139 16.72 3.84 9.72
N PRO A 140 15.70 4.66 9.41
CA PRO A 140 14.73 5.12 10.41
C PRO A 140 13.75 4.00 10.79
N ILE A 141 13.61 3.76 12.08
CA ILE A 141 12.53 2.97 12.67
C ILE A 141 11.49 3.94 13.23
N TRP A 142 10.25 3.81 12.81
CA TRP A 142 9.12 4.51 13.41
C TRP A 142 8.50 3.63 14.50
N GLY A 143 8.56 4.09 15.74
CA GLY A 143 7.89 3.46 16.87
C GLY A 143 6.50 4.05 17.07
N TRP A 144 5.45 3.25 16.87
CA TRP A 144 4.06 3.67 17.09
C TRP A 144 3.16 2.49 17.47
N LEU A 145 2.21 2.70 18.38
CA LEU A 145 1.27 1.67 18.86
C LEU A 145 1.93 0.43 19.49
N GLY A 146 3.16 0.59 20.00
CA GLY A 146 3.97 -0.51 20.53
C GLY A 146 4.67 -1.36 19.45
N GLU A 147 4.52 -0.98 18.18
CA GLU A 147 5.16 -1.62 17.04
C GLU A 147 6.45 -0.86 16.65
N ARG A 148 7.39 -1.57 16.05
CA ARG A 148 8.62 -1.02 15.46
C ARG A 148 8.57 -1.18 13.95
N LEU A 149 8.39 -0.07 13.25
CA LEU A 149 8.21 -0.03 11.80
C LEU A 149 9.52 0.37 11.14
N ASP A 150 10.23 -0.58 10.54
CA ASP A 150 11.40 -0.27 9.72
C ASP A 150 10.95 0.26 8.35
N ILE A 151 11.24 1.53 8.08
CA ILE A 151 10.78 2.23 6.88
C ILE A 151 11.48 1.69 5.63
N GLU A 152 12.77 1.41 5.71
CA GLU A 152 13.54 0.92 4.56
C GLU A 152 13.21 -0.54 4.24
N GLN A 153 13.07 -1.39 5.25
CA GLN A 153 12.59 -2.77 5.07
C GLN A 153 11.20 -2.78 4.47
N THR A 154 10.30 -1.92 4.94
CA THR A 154 8.93 -1.81 4.41
C THR A 154 8.93 -1.36 2.95
N GLU A 155 9.75 -0.37 2.58
CA GLU A 155 9.92 0.02 1.18
C GLU A 155 10.46 -1.14 0.32
N LYS A 156 11.48 -1.87 0.80
CA LYS A 156 12.04 -3.04 0.11
C LYS A 156 10.97 -4.12 -0.11
N ALA A 157 10.17 -4.42 0.91
CA ALA A 157 9.06 -5.37 0.83
C ALA A 157 7.97 -4.90 -0.16
N ALA A 158 7.62 -3.61 -0.14
CA ALA A 158 6.66 -3.02 -1.06
C ALA A 158 7.15 -3.07 -2.53
N LEU A 159 8.44 -2.79 -2.76
CA LEU A 159 9.08 -2.91 -4.08
C LEU A 159 9.08 -4.36 -4.58
N ALA A 160 9.38 -5.33 -3.72
CA ALA A 160 9.34 -6.74 -4.06
C ALA A 160 7.91 -7.19 -4.43
N LEU A 161 6.91 -6.78 -3.65
CA LEU A 161 5.50 -7.02 -3.93
C LEU A 161 5.09 -6.43 -5.28
N TYR A 162 5.42 -5.16 -5.54
CA TYR A 162 5.07 -4.46 -6.78
C TYR A 162 5.72 -5.09 -8.02
N ARG A 163 7.02 -5.38 -7.97
CA ARG A 163 7.73 -6.03 -9.09
C ARG A 163 7.15 -7.40 -9.40
N GLY A 164 6.85 -8.17 -8.36
CA GLY A 164 6.18 -9.45 -8.49
C GLY A 164 4.80 -9.34 -9.12
N PHE A 165 4.01 -8.36 -8.70
CA PHE A 165 2.70 -8.07 -9.27
C PHE A 165 2.77 -7.71 -10.76
N LEU A 166 3.73 -6.88 -11.18
CA LEU A 166 3.93 -6.57 -12.61
C LEU A 166 4.26 -7.83 -13.42
N SER A 167 5.19 -8.65 -12.91
CA SER A 167 5.57 -9.90 -13.55
C SER A 167 4.39 -10.85 -13.74
N ASP A 168 3.52 -10.99 -12.73
CA ASP A 168 2.35 -11.87 -12.82
C ASP A 168 1.31 -11.30 -13.80
N CYS A 169 1.09 -9.98 -13.80
CA CYS A 169 0.18 -9.35 -14.74
C CYS A 169 0.66 -9.49 -16.18
N GLU A 170 1.95 -9.36 -16.44
CA GLU A 170 2.53 -9.54 -17.78
C GLU A 170 2.42 -10.97 -18.28
N ALA A 171 2.73 -11.95 -17.42
CA ALA A 171 2.53 -13.37 -17.73
C ALA A 171 1.06 -13.68 -18.03
N TRP A 172 0.13 -13.11 -17.26
CA TRP A 172 -1.30 -13.26 -17.50
C TRP A 172 -1.75 -12.63 -18.83
N ILE A 173 -1.27 -11.43 -19.16
CA ILE A 173 -1.58 -10.78 -20.45
C ILE A 173 -1.09 -11.64 -21.63
N MET A 174 0.11 -12.21 -21.54
CA MET A 174 0.69 -13.06 -22.60
C MET A 174 -0.01 -14.41 -22.77
N THR A 175 -0.70 -14.89 -21.73
CA THR A 175 -1.38 -16.19 -21.73
C THR A 175 -2.87 -16.08 -21.98
N ARG A 176 -3.42 -14.86 -22.14
CA ARG A 176 -4.80 -14.70 -22.58
C ARG A 176 -4.93 -15.21 -24.01
N PRO A 177 -5.81 -16.19 -24.28
CA PRO A 177 -6.28 -16.41 -25.64
C PRO A 177 -6.99 -15.13 -26.09
N ASP A 178 -6.53 -14.56 -27.20
CA ASP A 178 -7.00 -13.27 -27.70
C ASP A 178 -8.53 -13.16 -27.76
N ASP A 179 -9.04 -12.09 -27.15
CA ASP A 179 -10.33 -11.48 -27.50
C ASP A 179 -10.15 -10.59 -28.76
N HIS A 180 -9.25 -10.97 -29.69
CA HIS A 180 -9.01 -10.31 -30.98
C HIS A 180 -10.01 -10.82 -32.04
N SER A 181 -11.29 -10.79 -31.71
CA SER A 181 -12.36 -10.99 -32.70
C SER A 181 -13.60 -10.14 -32.42
N SER A 182 -13.42 -8.83 -32.31
CA SER A 182 -14.54 -7.90 -32.57
C SER A 182 -14.03 -6.62 -33.22
N GLY A 183 -14.24 -6.51 -34.54
CA GLY A 183 -14.03 -5.26 -35.27
C GLY A 183 -13.72 -5.42 -36.75
N ALA A 184 -14.75 -5.26 -37.59
CA ALA A 184 -14.74 -5.05 -39.04
C ALA A 184 -14.60 -6.29 -39.95
N LYS A 185 -15.76 -6.78 -40.42
CA LYS A 185 -15.85 -7.32 -41.79
C LYS A 185 -15.62 -6.16 -42.77
N PRO A 186 -14.75 -6.30 -43.79
CA PRO A 186 -14.73 -5.35 -44.88
C PRO A 186 -15.98 -5.58 -45.73
N THR A 187 -16.82 -4.55 -45.82
CA THR A 187 -17.83 -4.44 -46.87
C THR A 187 -17.12 -4.07 -48.16
N VAL A 188 -16.92 -5.04 -49.06
CA VAL A 188 -16.97 -4.85 -50.52
C VAL A 188 -17.56 -6.12 -51.13
#